data_AF-A0A7S3INW1-F1
#
_entry.id   AF-A0A7S3INW1-F1
#
_cell.length_a   1.000
_cell.length_b   1.000
_cell.length_c   1.000
_cell.angle_alpha   90.00
_cell.angle_beta   90.00
_cell.angle_gamma   90.00
#
_symmetry.space_group_name_H-M   'P 1'
#
loop_
_entity.id
_entity.type
_entity.pdbx_description
1 polymer ?
#
loop_
_entity_poly.entity_id
_entity_poly.type
_entity_poly.pdbx_seq_one_letter_code
_entity_poly.pdbx_strand_id
1 'polypeptide(L)'
;SEDHIYFITKSKQLLKVDIPLYDGVDSKPKFDFVHSCFHTQEVTGMDVCIRKQLIVTCSKDRTVKIWNYVTKTLELSYLLTEDSYAVAFHPSGFHIVVATGDKILLMNVLSKSLHQ
;
A
#
# COMPACT_ATOMS: atom_id res chain seq x y z
N SER A 1 -8.74 19.64 -6.82
CA SER A 1 -7.95 18.44 -6.55
C SER A 1 -8.79 17.26 -7.00
N GLU A 2 -8.19 16.21 -7.55
CA GLU A 2 -8.90 14.94 -7.70
C GLU A 2 -8.71 14.17 -6.39
N ASP A 3 -9.81 13.76 -5.76
CA ASP A 3 -9.76 12.98 -4.54
C ASP A 3 -9.77 11.50 -4.93
N HIS A 4 -8.90 10.71 -4.30
CA HIS A 4 -8.73 9.30 -4.63
C HIS A 4 -8.87 8.43 -3.39
N ILE A 5 -9.55 7.30 -3.53
CA ILE A 5 -9.58 6.24 -2.51
C ILE A 5 -8.81 5.03 -3.02
N TYR A 6 -7.92 4.51 -2.17
CA TYR A 6 -7.29 3.21 -2.37
C TYR A 6 -7.92 2.19 -1.43
N PHE A 7 -8.22 1.01 -1.95
CA PHE A 7 -8.81 -0.06 -1.14
C PHE A 7 -8.38 -1.43 -1.66
N ILE A 8 -8.48 -2.44 -0.77
CA ILE A 8 -8.11 -3.81 -1.05
C ILE A 8 -9.36 -4.69 -1.08
N THR A 9 -9.48 -5.52 -2.11
CA THR A 9 -10.59 -6.46 -2.25
C THR A 9 -10.35 -7.75 -1.46
N LYS A 10 -11.39 -8.57 -1.28
CA LYS A 10 -11.24 -9.93 -0.73
C LYS A 10 -10.31 -10.83 -1.57
N SER A 11 -10.18 -10.53 -2.86
CA SER A 11 -9.23 -11.17 -3.77
C SER A 11 -7.81 -10.59 -3.66
N LYS A 12 -7.51 -9.70 -2.71
CA LYS A 12 -6.17 -9.15 -2.47
C LYS A 12 -5.66 -8.35 -3.68
N GLN A 13 -6.58 -7.62 -4.32
CA GLN A 13 -6.28 -6.69 -5.40
C GLN A 13 -6.29 -5.27 -4.85
N LEU A 14 -5.39 -4.42 -5.33
CA LEU A 14 -5.31 -3.02 -4.95
C LEU A 14 -6.01 -2.20 -6.03
N LEU A 15 -7.05 -1.48 -5.64
CA LEU A 15 -7.87 -0.67 -6.53
C LEU A 15 -7.80 0.80 -6.12
N LYS A 16 -7.90 1.68 -7.12
CA LYS A 16 -8.05 3.13 -6.95
C LYS A 16 -9.42 3.55 -7.49
N VAL A 17 -10.12 4.42 -6.77
CA VAL A 17 -11.34 5.10 -7.24
C VAL A 17 -11.09 6.60 -7.25
N ASP A 18 -11.46 7.25 -8.35
CA ASP A 18 -11.51 8.71 -8.43
C ASP A 18 -12.89 9.20 -7.95
N ILE A 19 -12.91 10.12 -6.98
CA ILE A 19 -14.13 10.74 -6.47
C ILE A 19 -14.33 12.09 -7.19
N PRO A 20 -15.42 12.27 -7.94
CA PRO A 20 -15.78 13.55 -8.52
C PRO A 20 -16.28 14.50 -7.43
N LEU A 21 -15.72 15.71 -7.35
CA LEU A 21 -16.07 16.70 -6.31
C LEU A 21 -17.17 17.70 -6.72
N TYR A 22 -17.63 17.71 -7.98
CA TYR A 22 -18.71 18.59 -8.48
C TYR A 22 -19.41 17.93 -9.67
N ASP A 23 -20.66 17.49 -9.49
CA ASP A 23 -21.47 16.85 -10.55
C ASP A 23 -22.61 17.78 -11.01
N GLY A 24 -22.50 18.28 -12.24
CA GLY A 24 -23.67 18.63 -13.06
C GLY A 24 -24.03 17.53 -14.07
N VAL A 25 -23.28 16.42 -14.06
CA VAL A 25 -23.42 15.30 -15.00
C VAL A 25 -23.14 14.03 -14.21
N ASP A 26 -23.93 12.97 -14.43
CA ASP A 26 -23.74 11.62 -13.89
C ASP A 26 -22.33 11.08 -14.17
N SER A 27 -21.33 11.48 -13.38
CA SER A 27 -19.97 11.00 -13.55
C SER A 27 -19.82 9.70 -12.76
N LYS A 28 -19.88 8.57 -13.49
CA LYS A 28 -19.68 7.26 -12.87
C LYS A 28 -18.26 7.18 -12.29
N PRO A 29 -18.09 6.65 -11.07
CA PRO A 29 -16.77 6.43 -10.50
C PRO A 29 -15.92 5.58 -11.44
N LYS A 30 -14.70 6.05 -11.71
CA LYS A 30 -13.71 5.30 -12.50
C LYS A 30 -12.87 4.44 -11.56
N PHE A 31 -12.75 3.16 -11.91
CA PHE A 31 -11.97 2.18 -11.15
C PHE A 31 -10.71 1.85 -11.92
N ASP A 32 -9.57 2.16 -11.32
CA ASP A 32 -8.27 1.78 -11.85
C ASP A 32 -7.72 0.59 -11.08
N PHE A 33 -7.36 -0.44 -11.85
CA PHE A 33 -6.60 -1.55 -11.32
C PHE A 33 -5.14 -1.11 -11.08
N VAL A 34 -4.69 -1.20 -9.84
CA VAL A 34 -3.31 -0.89 -9.46
C VAL A 34 -2.48 -2.17 -9.47
N HIS A 35 -2.98 -3.27 -8.91
CA HIS A 35 -2.27 -4.55 -8.93
C HIS A 35 -3.16 -5.79 -8.73
N SER A 36 -2.80 -6.91 -9.38
CA SER A 36 -3.47 -8.22 -9.24
C SER A 36 -2.92 -9.01 -8.05
N CYS A 37 -3.71 -9.99 -7.58
CA CYS A 37 -3.46 -10.84 -6.40
C CYS A 37 -1.99 -10.87 -5.97
N PHE A 38 -1.63 -9.99 -5.05
CA PHE A 38 -0.21 -9.78 -4.71
C PHE A 38 0.22 -10.44 -3.40
N HIS A 39 -0.75 -10.84 -2.58
CA HIS A 39 -0.55 -11.64 -1.37
C HIS A 39 -1.16 -13.02 -1.54
N THR A 40 -0.57 -14.03 -0.92
CA THR A 40 -1.09 -15.41 -0.95
C THR A 40 -2.11 -15.64 0.17
N GLN A 41 -2.09 -14.83 1.23
CA GLN A 41 -3.06 -14.84 2.32
C GLN A 41 -3.74 -13.48 2.51
N GLU A 42 -4.56 -13.36 3.56
CA GLU A 42 -5.30 -12.14 3.92
C GLU A 42 -4.38 -10.95 4.14
N VAL A 43 -4.72 -9.81 3.52
CA VAL A 43 -4.09 -8.53 3.82
C VAL A 43 -4.71 -7.97 5.08
N THR A 44 -3.89 -7.76 6.10
CA THR A 44 -4.31 -7.37 7.45
C THR A 44 -4.16 -5.88 7.71
N GLY A 45 -3.32 -5.18 6.93
CA GLY A 45 -3.11 -3.75 7.07
C GLY A 45 -2.66 -3.09 5.77
N MET A 46 -2.98 -1.81 5.64
CA MET A 46 -2.59 -0.95 4.53
C MET A 46 -2.44 0.49 5.00
N ASP A 47 -1.49 1.22 4.42
CA ASP A 47 -1.37 2.66 4.59
C ASP A 47 -0.84 3.35 3.32
N VAL A 48 -1.16 4.63 3.15
CA VAL A 48 -0.74 5.48 2.03
C VAL A 48 0.26 6.52 2.53
N CYS A 49 1.44 6.59 1.91
CA CYS A 49 2.45 7.56 2.30
C CYS A 49 2.05 8.99 1.91
N ILE A 50 2.10 9.92 2.86
CA ILE A 50 1.70 11.31 2.62
C ILE A 50 2.67 12.11 1.73
N ARG A 51 3.95 11.74 1.70
CA ARG A 51 5.02 12.51 1.02
C ARG A 51 5.54 11.85 -0.26
N LYS A 52 5.25 10.57 -0.44
CA LYS A 52 5.74 9.77 -1.58
C LYS A 52 4.58 9.03 -2.20
N GLN A 53 4.69 8.71 -3.48
CA GLN A 53 3.67 7.99 -4.22
C GLN A 53 3.68 6.49 -3.88
N LEU A 54 3.58 6.15 -2.59
CA LEU A 54 3.76 4.81 -2.07
C LEU A 54 2.56 4.33 -1.26
N ILE A 55 2.24 3.05 -1.41
CA ILE A 55 1.31 2.30 -0.56
C ILE A 55 2.08 1.16 0.08
N VAL A 56 1.83 0.89 1.36
CA VAL A 56 2.36 -0.27 2.08
C VAL A 56 1.21 -1.20 2.43
N THR A 57 1.45 -2.51 2.32
CA THR A 57 0.52 -3.57 2.71
C THR A 57 1.23 -4.62 3.54
N CYS A 58 0.52 -5.21 4.51
CA CYS A 58 1.01 -6.34 5.31
C CYS A 58 -0.02 -7.47 5.34
N SER A 59 0.44 -8.72 5.50
CA SER A 59 -0.39 -9.92 5.29
C SER A 59 -0.01 -11.07 6.24
N LYS A 60 -0.95 -12.01 6.43
CA LYS A 60 -0.70 -13.31 7.09
C LYS A 60 0.17 -14.25 6.26
N ASP A 61 0.51 -13.89 5.02
CA ASP A 61 1.55 -14.61 4.27
C ASP A 61 2.97 -14.23 4.71
N ARG A 62 3.08 -13.44 5.78
CA ARG A 62 4.31 -12.94 6.39
C ARG A 62 5.10 -12.01 5.47
N THR A 63 4.45 -11.41 4.47
CA THR A 63 5.11 -10.40 3.64
C THR A 63 4.57 -9.00 3.88
N VAL A 64 5.48 -8.03 3.82
CA VAL A 64 5.18 -6.61 3.78
C VAL A 64 5.64 -6.08 2.43
N LYS A 65 4.74 -5.46 1.68
CA LYS A 65 5.01 -5.01 0.31
C LYS A 65 4.79 -3.51 0.21
N ILE A 66 5.69 -2.85 -0.52
CA ILE A 66 5.60 -1.40 -0.79
C ILE A 66 5.50 -1.21 -2.30
N TRP A 67 4.49 -0.45 -2.69
CA TRP A 67 4.06 -0.27 -4.07
C TRP A 67 4.16 1.20 -4.45
N ASN A 68 4.64 1.48 -5.65
CA ASN A 68 4.44 2.80 -6.25
C ASN A 68 3.12 2.80 -7.02
N TYR A 69 2.16 3.62 -6.58
CA TYR A 69 0.81 3.63 -7.17
C TYR A 69 0.71 4.40 -8.48
N VAL A 70 1.71 5.21 -8.83
CA VAL A 70 1.76 5.95 -10.10
C VAL A 70 2.37 5.06 -11.19
N THR A 71 3.51 4.42 -10.91
CA THR A 71 4.17 3.50 -11.85
C THR A 71 3.56 2.10 -11.84
N LYS A 72 2.69 1.80 -10.86
CA LYS A 72 2.05 0.50 -10.64
C LYS A 72 3.07 -0.64 -10.42
N THR A 73 4.19 -0.33 -9.78
CA THR A 73 5.32 -1.26 -9.54
C THR A 73 5.43 -1.68 -8.07
N LEU A 74 5.89 -2.91 -7.85
CA LEU A 74 6.36 -3.37 -6.54
C LEU A 74 7.79 -2.85 -6.32
N GLU A 75 7.98 -1.97 -5.35
CA GLU A 75 9.30 -1.40 -5.04
C GLU A 75 10.08 -2.29 -4.08
N LEU A 76 9.39 -2.77 -3.03
CA LEU A 76 10.00 -3.55 -1.96
C LEU A 76 9.08 -4.68 -1.50
N SER A 77 9.67 -5.80 -1.12
CA SER A 77 8.99 -6.92 -0.50
C SER A 77 9.86 -7.46 0.62
N TYR A 78 9.39 -7.36 1.85
CA TYR A 78 10.03 -7.93 3.03
C TYR A 78 9.33 -9.22 3.42
N LEU A 79 10.11 -10.21 3.82
CA LEU A 79 9.62 -11.44 4.45
C LEU A 79 9.88 -11.36 5.95
N LEU A 80 8.81 -11.54 6.73
CA LEU A 80 8.83 -11.57 8.18
C LEU A 80 8.88 -13.01 8.69
N THR A 81 9.28 -13.18 9.94
CA THR A 81 9.26 -14.50 10.61
C THR A 81 7.84 -14.88 11.07
N GLU A 82 7.05 -13.87 11.44
CA GLU A 82 5.71 -13.99 12.03
C GLU A 82 4.65 -13.29 11.18
N ASP A 83 3.39 -13.58 11.47
CA ASP A 83 2.24 -12.87 10.91
C ASP A 83 2.26 -11.39 11.30
N SER A 84 1.77 -10.56 10.38
CA SER A 84 1.60 -9.13 10.58
C SER A 84 0.12 -8.78 10.65
N TYR A 85 -0.22 -7.80 11.49
CA TYR A 85 -1.61 -7.43 11.78
C TYR A 85 -1.94 -5.97 11.46
N ALA A 86 -0.93 -5.10 11.43
CA ALA A 86 -1.08 -3.71 11.04
C ALA A 86 0.23 -3.15 10.50
N VAL A 87 0.14 -2.11 9.67
CA VAL A 87 1.28 -1.38 9.13
C VAL A 87 0.94 0.10 9.01
N ALA A 88 1.92 0.97 9.22
CA ALA A 88 1.77 2.41 9.01
C ALA A 88 3.08 3.04 8.51
N PHE A 89 2.97 4.05 7.65
CA PHE A 89 4.08 4.90 7.27
C PHE A 89 4.37 5.93 8.36
N HIS A 90 5.66 6.21 8.55
CA HIS A 90 6.06 7.45 9.18
C HIS A 90 5.83 8.62 8.21
N PRO A 91 5.36 9.80 8.67
CA PRO A 91 5.11 10.98 7.82
C PRO A 91 6.30 11.46 6.97
N SER A 92 7.53 11.08 7.32
CA SER A 92 8.70 11.38 6.50
C SER A 92 8.77 10.57 5.19
N GLY A 93 8.07 9.43 5.10
CA GLY A 93 8.14 8.51 3.96
C GLY A 93 9.43 7.70 3.85
N PHE A 94 10.25 7.68 4.91
CA PHE A 94 11.49 6.89 4.97
C PHE A 94 11.38 5.65 5.86
N HIS A 95 10.33 5.55 6.67
CA HIS A 95 10.14 4.45 7.59
C HIS A 95 8.70 3.95 7.55
N ILE A 96 8.54 2.68 7.91
CA ILE A 96 7.26 2.07 8.27
C ILE A 96 7.38 1.41 9.64
N VAL A 97 6.24 1.28 10.32
CA VAL A 97 6.08 0.42 11.48
C VAL A 97 5.17 -0.73 11.12
N VAL A 98 5.51 -1.95 11.56
CA VAL A 98 4.72 -3.16 11.35
C VAL A 98 4.44 -3.81 12.70
N ALA A 99 3.17 -4.04 13.03
CA ALA A 99 2.77 -4.78 14.21
C ALA A 99 2.68 -6.27 13.88
N THR A 100 3.40 -7.11 14.62
CA THR A 100 3.31 -8.57 14.58
C THR A 100 2.72 -9.09 15.89
N GLY A 101 2.66 -10.41 16.09
CA GLY A 101 2.13 -11.00 17.32
C GLY A 101 2.91 -10.61 18.57
N ASP A 102 4.24 -10.58 18.47
CA ASP A 102 5.12 -10.43 19.63
C ASP A 102 5.85 -9.08 19.70
N LYS A 103 5.94 -8.33 18.58
CA LYS A 103 6.80 -7.15 18.47
C LYS A 103 6.26 -6.12 17.49
N ILE A 104 6.81 -4.91 17.60
CA ILE A 104 6.67 -3.86 16.60
C ILE A 104 8.02 -3.72 15.88
N LEU A 105 7.98 -3.77 14.56
CA LEU A 105 9.16 -3.64 13.70
C LEU A 105 9.19 -2.23 13.11
N LEU A 106 10.27 -1.49 13.33
CA LEU A 106 10.58 -0.26 12.59
C LEU A 106 11.46 -0.63 11.39
N MET A 107 11.02 -0.33 10.18
CA MET A 107 11.71 -0.72 8.94
C MET A 107 11.93 0.48 8.04
N ASN A 108 13.07 0.48 7.32
CA ASN A 108 13.41 1.53 6.37
C ASN A 108 12.71 1.31 5.02
N VAL A 109 12.30 2.41 4.39
CA VAL A 109 11.78 2.47 3.02
C VAL A 109 12.92 2.94 2.13
N LEU A 110 13.74 1.99 1.65
CA LEU A 110 14.88 2.29 0.78
C LEU A 110 14.46 2.27 -0.68
N SER A 111 14.49 3.42 -1.35
CA SER A 111 14.41 3.47 -2.81
C SER A 111 15.68 2.86 -3.39
N LYS A 112 15.58 1.93 -4.34
CA LYS A 112 16.72 1.50 -5.15
C LYS A 112 17.11 2.64 -6.08
N SER A 113 17.90 3.58 -5.58
CA SER A 113 18.49 4.66 -6.38
C SER A 113 19.82 5.08 -5.78
N LEU A 114 20.79 4.18 -5.79
CA LEU A 114 22.21 4.51 -5.78
C LEU A 114 22.84 3.90 -7.02
N HIS A 115 22.52 4.48 -8.17
CA HIS A 115 23.40 4.40 -9.34
C HIS A 115 24.02 5.79 -9.46
N GLN A 116 25.24 5.92 -8.94
CA GLN A 116 26.14 7.02 -9.23
C GLN A 116 26.88 6.71 -10.54
#